data_AF-A0A538AVM2-F1
#
_entry.id   AF-A0A538AVM2-F1
#
_cell.length_a   1.000
_cell.length_b   1.000
_cell.length_c   1.000
_cell.angle_alpha   90.00
_cell.angle_beta   90.00
_cell.angle_gamma   90.00
#
_symmetry.space_group_name_H-M   'P 1'
#
loop_
_entity.id
_entity.type
_entity.pdbx_description
1 polymer ?
#
loop_
_entity_poly.entity_id
_entity_poly.type
_entity_poly.pdbx_seq_one_letter_code
_entity_poly.pdbx_strand_id
1 'polypeptide(L)'
;GGAPARASSRGRARPHRPAHVPRHRRRSSRPRRRPPRPTPSSMKRRPSSKRPRLSRSRSPRRRSSPGSGTVWARLAASSPATSARSCPTIDDETWDELEEALVRADVGVAATTALLDDLRARVKAEGITTPEELVQALKDDLKKSLAPADRGLRYELGGPNVWLFVGVNGVGKTTTIGKVANQQKGEGRSVILAAGDTFRAAAAEQLDLWAHRVDVQLVRGAEGGDPGAVVFDAVERAQARGIDIVLADTAGRLHTKTNLMEELSKIRRVAEREPGRVTEVLLVIDATTGQNGLVQARQFAESVDVSGIVLTKLDGTAKGGIALAIQNELNIPIKLVGLGETVEDLVEFDPEEFVEALFE
;
A
#
# COMPACT_ATOMS: atom_id res chain seq x y z
N GLY A 1 -9.36 -81.08 15.52
CA GLY A 1 -8.74 -82.28 14.92
C GLY A 1 -8.93 -82.25 13.41
N GLY A 2 -8.16 -83.02 12.65
CA GLY A 2 -8.35 -83.20 11.21
C GLY A 2 -7.59 -82.22 10.31
N ALA A 3 -6.38 -82.60 9.90
CA ALA A 3 -5.85 -82.29 8.56
C ALA A 3 -5.97 -83.57 7.71
N PRO A 4 -6.01 -83.49 6.37
CA PRO A 4 -4.75 -83.75 5.65
C PRO A 4 -4.57 -83.04 4.28
N ALA A 5 -3.30 -83.01 3.80
CA ALA A 5 -2.79 -83.36 2.44
C ALA A 5 -3.51 -82.90 1.15
N ARG A 6 -2.92 -82.66 -0.05
CA ARG A 6 -1.57 -82.74 -0.71
C ARG A 6 -1.77 -82.13 -2.14
N ALA A 7 -0.83 -81.86 -3.05
CA ALA A 7 0.64 -81.68 -3.08
C ALA A 7 1.09 -81.17 -4.48
N SER A 8 2.25 -80.49 -4.58
CA SER A 8 3.06 -80.26 -5.82
C SER A 8 2.45 -79.35 -6.92
N SER A 9 3.22 -78.65 -7.78
CA SER A 9 4.57 -78.95 -8.30
C SER A 9 5.44 -77.70 -8.61
N ARG A 10 6.69 -77.93 -9.05
CA ARG A 10 7.79 -76.94 -9.18
C ARG A 10 7.81 -76.24 -10.55
N GLY A 11 8.25 -74.99 -10.60
CA GLY A 11 8.72 -74.30 -11.82
C GLY A 11 9.77 -73.22 -11.51
N ARG A 12 10.97 -73.29 -12.09
CA ARG A 12 12.11 -72.40 -11.78
C ARG A 12 12.27 -71.27 -12.79
N ALA A 13 12.42 -70.05 -12.25
CA ALA A 13 13.31 -68.95 -12.65
C ALA A 13 13.86 -68.85 -14.10
N ARG A 14 13.75 -67.63 -14.67
CA ARG A 14 14.90 -66.87 -15.21
C ARG A 14 14.65 -65.35 -15.13
N PRO A 15 15.69 -64.50 -15.00
CA PRO A 15 15.53 -63.07 -14.67
C PRO A 15 15.54 -62.16 -15.91
N HIS A 16 14.90 -60.99 -15.79
CA HIS A 16 14.92 -59.95 -16.82
C HIS A 16 16.32 -59.35 -17.01
N ARG A 17 16.69 -59.11 -18.28
CA ARG A 17 17.92 -58.39 -18.66
C ARG A 17 17.81 -56.90 -18.31
N PRO A 18 18.91 -56.24 -17.88
CA PRO A 18 18.93 -54.79 -17.71
C PRO A 18 18.94 -54.05 -19.06
N ALA A 19 18.28 -52.90 -19.11
CA ALA A 19 18.23 -52.03 -20.28
C ALA A 19 19.55 -51.24 -20.49
N HIS A 20 19.77 -50.80 -21.72
CA HIS A 20 21.02 -50.19 -22.17
C HIS A 20 21.36 -48.85 -21.50
N VAL A 21 22.63 -48.71 -21.11
CA VAL A 21 23.25 -47.43 -20.73
C VAL A 21 23.66 -46.64 -21.99
N PRO A 22 23.24 -45.38 -22.18
CA PRO A 22 23.74 -44.53 -23.25
C PRO A 22 25.19 -44.08 -22.98
N ARG A 23 26.11 -44.40 -23.89
CA ARG A 23 27.50 -43.93 -23.84
C ARG A 23 27.59 -42.45 -24.22
N HIS A 24 27.49 -41.54 -23.26
CA HIS A 24 27.89 -40.15 -23.50
C HIS A 24 29.40 -40.02 -23.66
N ARG A 25 29.82 -39.43 -24.79
CA ARG A 25 31.23 -39.20 -25.14
C ARG A 25 31.89 -38.29 -24.10
N ARG A 26 33.06 -38.71 -23.58
CA ARG A 26 33.99 -37.82 -22.88
C ARG A 26 34.39 -36.67 -23.83
N ARG A 27 33.89 -35.45 -23.58
CA ARG A 27 34.53 -34.22 -24.09
C ARG A 27 35.53 -33.74 -23.05
N SER A 28 36.77 -33.54 -23.49
CA SER A 28 37.87 -33.09 -22.65
C SER A 28 37.66 -31.65 -22.15
N SER A 29 37.89 -31.47 -20.86
CA SER A 29 37.93 -30.16 -20.20
C SER A 29 39.15 -29.36 -20.65
N ARG A 30 38.98 -28.43 -21.59
CA ARG A 30 39.95 -27.34 -21.82
C ARG A 30 39.70 -26.23 -20.79
N PRO A 31 40.71 -25.79 -20.01
CA PRO A 31 40.53 -24.66 -19.10
C PRO A 31 40.32 -23.37 -19.89
N ARG A 32 39.22 -22.67 -19.65
CA ARG A 32 39.02 -21.30 -20.15
C ARG A 32 40.01 -20.37 -19.42
N ARG A 33 40.95 -19.77 -20.15
CA ARG A 33 41.81 -18.70 -19.64
C ARG A 33 40.95 -17.54 -19.13
N ARG A 34 41.17 -17.10 -17.90
CA ARG A 34 40.66 -15.82 -17.39
C ARG A 34 41.36 -14.67 -18.13
N PRO A 35 40.67 -13.57 -18.50
CA PRO A 35 41.35 -12.33 -18.86
C PRO A 35 42.09 -11.76 -17.64
N PRO A 36 43.21 -11.03 -17.83
CA PRO A 36 43.97 -10.45 -16.73
C PRO A 36 43.19 -9.33 -16.02
N ARG A 37 43.37 -9.21 -14.70
CA ARG A 37 42.94 -8.01 -13.96
C ARG A 37 43.84 -6.83 -14.33
N PRO A 38 43.31 -5.60 -14.52
CA PRO A 38 44.16 -4.42 -14.61
C PRO A 38 44.84 -4.15 -13.26
N THR A 39 46.13 -3.82 -13.32
CA THR A 39 46.92 -3.37 -12.16
C THR A 39 46.66 -1.89 -11.86
N PRO A 40 46.78 -1.44 -10.60
CA PRO A 40 46.57 -0.04 -10.25
C PRO A 40 47.77 0.82 -10.67
N SER A 41 47.56 1.74 -11.62
CA SER A 41 48.60 2.67 -12.06
C SER A 41 48.52 4.02 -11.33
N SER A 42 49.60 4.35 -10.63
CA SER A 42 50.08 5.68 -10.23
C SER A 42 49.08 6.73 -9.70
N MET A 43 49.20 6.99 -8.39
CA MET A 43 48.84 8.29 -7.80
C MET A 43 49.50 9.47 -8.56
N LYS A 44 48.73 10.52 -8.85
CA LYS A 44 49.25 11.89 -8.95
C LYS A 44 48.56 12.78 -7.92
N ARG A 45 49.33 13.24 -6.92
CA ARG A 45 48.89 14.21 -5.91
C ARG A 45 48.94 15.64 -6.48
N ARG A 46 47.90 16.44 -6.26
CA ARG A 46 47.94 17.92 -6.15
C ARG A 46 46.55 18.46 -5.75
N PRO A 47 46.44 19.69 -5.18
CA PRO A 47 46.67 19.91 -3.77
C PRO A 47 45.40 20.38 -3.03
N SER A 48 45.51 20.50 -1.69
CA SER A 48 44.45 20.99 -0.81
C SER A 48 44.03 22.44 -1.08
N SER A 49 42.71 22.68 -1.13
CA SER A 49 42.14 24.02 -1.10
C SER A 49 41.04 24.14 -0.03
N LYS A 50 40.97 25.34 0.55
CA LYS A 50 40.32 25.72 1.81
C LYS A 50 38.79 25.54 1.81
N ARG A 51 38.22 25.23 2.99
CA ARG A 51 36.78 25.45 3.30
C ARG A 51 36.38 26.91 3.08
N PRO A 52 35.18 27.18 2.56
CA PRO A 52 34.35 28.33 2.94
C PRO A 52 33.24 27.93 3.93
N ARG A 53 32.68 28.93 4.61
CA ARG A 53 31.56 28.79 5.57
C ARG A 53 30.20 28.88 4.86
N LEU A 54 29.13 28.58 5.62
CA LEU A 54 27.74 28.65 5.18
C LEU A 54 27.36 29.99 4.52
N SER A 55 26.56 29.92 3.46
CA SER A 55 25.58 30.95 3.13
C SER A 55 24.23 30.27 2.84
N ARG A 56 23.15 30.79 3.42
CA ARG A 56 21.78 30.32 3.19
C ARG A 56 21.40 30.58 1.71
N SER A 57 21.24 29.52 0.91
CA SER A 57 20.66 29.64 -0.44
C SER A 57 19.15 29.34 -0.41
N ARG A 58 18.40 30.19 -1.12
CA ARG A 58 16.93 30.18 -1.20
C ARG A 58 16.38 28.86 -1.75
N SER A 59 15.19 28.49 -1.26
CA SER A 59 14.35 27.43 -1.82
C SER A 59 14.05 27.64 -3.31
N PRO A 60 13.95 26.57 -4.11
CA PRO A 60 13.61 26.69 -5.52
C PRO A 60 12.15 27.11 -5.68
N ARG A 61 11.91 28.23 -6.37
CA ARG A 61 10.55 28.66 -6.72
C ARG A 61 9.88 27.59 -7.59
N ARG A 62 8.72 27.08 -7.16
CA ARG A 62 7.78 26.38 -8.04
C ARG A 62 7.51 27.27 -9.27
N ARG A 63 7.72 26.72 -10.46
CA ARG A 63 7.26 27.31 -11.72
C ARG A 63 5.79 26.90 -11.89
N SER A 64 4.87 27.80 -11.57
CA SER A 64 3.47 27.63 -11.95
C SER A 64 3.31 27.81 -13.47
N SER A 65 2.75 26.79 -14.13
CA SER A 65 2.29 26.93 -15.50
C SER A 65 1.02 27.79 -15.52
N PRO A 66 0.91 28.81 -16.38
CA PRO A 66 -0.28 29.66 -16.44
C PRO A 66 -1.38 28.97 -17.26
N GLY A 67 -2.44 28.47 -16.62
CA GLY A 67 -3.54 27.85 -17.35
C GLY A 67 -4.44 26.87 -16.60
N SER A 68 -4.87 27.17 -15.38
CA SER A 68 -6.09 26.63 -14.79
C SER A 68 -6.40 27.42 -13.52
N GLY A 69 -7.47 28.23 -13.53
CA GLY A 69 -8.11 28.59 -12.27
C GLY A 69 -8.97 27.41 -11.87
N THR A 70 -8.67 26.76 -10.75
CA THR A 70 -9.48 25.67 -10.18
C THR A 70 -10.94 26.10 -10.09
N VAL A 71 -11.89 25.21 -10.35
CA VAL A 71 -13.34 25.54 -10.24
C VAL A 71 -13.63 26.07 -8.82
N TRP A 72 -13.02 25.45 -7.81
CA TRP A 72 -12.95 25.92 -6.43
C TRP A 72 -12.50 27.38 -6.28
N ALA A 73 -11.45 27.77 -6.99
CA ALA A 73 -10.95 29.14 -6.97
C ALA A 73 -11.85 30.13 -7.73
N ARG A 74 -12.75 29.69 -8.61
CA ARG A 74 -13.80 30.55 -9.19
C ARG A 74 -14.96 30.72 -8.22
N LEU A 75 -15.45 29.62 -7.66
CA LEU A 75 -16.51 29.61 -6.64
C LEU A 75 -16.11 30.43 -5.40
N ALA A 76 -14.83 30.35 -4.97
CA ALA A 76 -14.32 31.12 -3.84
C ALA A 76 -13.86 32.56 -4.18
N ALA A 77 -13.70 32.91 -5.46
CA ALA A 77 -13.31 34.26 -5.88
C ALA A 77 -14.48 35.11 -6.40
N SER A 78 -15.73 34.66 -6.25
CA SER A 78 -16.96 35.39 -6.59
C SER A 78 -17.29 36.55 -5.64
N SER A 79 -16.27 37.20 -5.06
CA SER A 79 -16.43 38.35 -4.17
C SER A 79 -16.93 39.60 -4.94
N PRO A 80 -17.77 40.44 -4.30
CA PRO A 80 -18.57 41.43 -5.00
C PRO A 80 -17.79 42.72 -5.32
N ALA A 81 -17.10 42.74 -6.46
CA ALA A 81 -16.47 43.96 -6.99
C ALA A 81 -16.64 44.14 -8.50
N THR A 82 -17.43 45.16 -8.88
CA THR A 82 -17.44 45.81 -10.21
C THR A 82 -18.12 45.08 -11.39
N SER A 83 -19.44 44.93 -11.36
CA SER A 83 -20.36 45.58 -12.32
C SER A 83 -21.77 44.97 -12.25
N ALA A 84 -22.80 45.72 -12.69
CA ALA A 84 -24.19 45.29 -12.58
C ALA A 84 -24.53 44.13 -13.53
N ARG A 85 -24.55 42.91 -12.99
CA ARG A 85 -25.29 41.73 -13.47
C ARG A 85 -25.23 40.65 -12.38
N SER A 86 -26.40 40.13 -11.99
CA SER A 86 -26.65 39.05 -11.00
C SER A 86 -25.90 39.14 -9.66
N CYS A 87 -26.65 39.14 -8.54
CA CYS A 87 -26.05 38.65 -7.30
C CYS A 87 -25.61 37.19 -7.52
N PRO A 88 -24.46 36.74 -6.98
CA PRO A 88 -24.12 35.32 -6.94
C PRO A 88 -24.99 34.64 -5.87
N THR A 89 -26.29 34.54 -6.14
CA THR A 89 -27.18 33.64 -5.42
C THR A 89 -26.92 32.22 -5.89
N ILE A 90 -26.88 31.28 -4.97
CA ILE A 90 -26.75 29.85 -5.29
C ILE A 90 -27.89 29.44 -6.23
N ASP A 91 -27.55 29.16 -7.49
CA ASP A 91 -28.45 28.76 -8.57
C ASP A 91 -28.13 27.33 -9.05
N ASP A 92 -28.92 26.83 -10.00
CA ASP A 92 -28.74 25.47 -10.51
C ASP A 92 -27.36 25.28 -11.19
N GLU A 93 -26.82 26.31 -11.86
CA GLU A 93 -25.48 26.31 -12.46
C GLU A 93 -24.38 26.15 -11.39
N THR A 94 -24.52 26.81 -10.24
CA THR A 94 -23.64 26.65 -9.08
C THR A 94 -23.62 25.20 -8.55
N TRP A 95 -24.77 24.51 -8.55
CA TRP A 95 -24.85 23.11 -8.12
C TRP A 95 -24.23 22.15 -9.15
N ASP A 96 -24.43 22.40 -10.44
CA ASP A 96 -23.88 21.59 -11.53
C ASP A 96 -22.34 21.71 -11.58
N GLU A 97 -21.77 22.92 -11.42
CA GLU A 97 -20.32 23.11 -11.30
C GLU A 97 -19.73 22.36 -10.10
N LEU A 98 -20.46 22.32 -8.98
CA LEU A 98 -20.05 21.65 -7.75
C LEU A 98 -20.08 20.11 -7.90
N GLU A 99 -21.10 19.57 -8.57
CA GLU A 99 -21.17 18.14 -8.93
C GLU A 99 -20.03 17.75 -9.87
N GLU A 100 -19.79 18.54 -10.94
CA GLU A 100 -18.71 18.24 -11.88
C GLU A 100 -17.33 18.26 -11.19
N ALA A 101 -17.10 19.21 -10.28
CA ALA A 101 -15.85 19.32 -9.53
C ALA A 101 -15.60 18.10 -8.62
N LEU A 102 -16.62 17.65 -7.87
CA LEU A 102 -16.52 16.47 -7.00
C LEU A 102 -16.32 15.18 -7.80
N VAL A 103 -17.05 15.01 -8.91
CA VAL A 103 -16.87 13.85 -9.81
C VAL A 103 -15.47 13.86 -10.45
N ARG A 104 -14.96 15.02 -10.87
CA ARG A 104 -13.61 15.18 -11.47
C ARG A 104 -12.49 14.88 -10.46
N ALA A 105 -12.74 15.08 -9.16
CA ALA A 105 -11.86 14.71 -8.06
C ALA A 105 -11.87 13.19 -7.71
N ASP A 106 -12.57 12.36 -8.49
CA ASP A 106 -12.77 10.91 -8.30
C ASP A 106 -13.59 10.49 -7.05
N VAL A 107 -14.38 11.40 -6.45
CA VAL A 107 -15.35 11.06 -5.38
C VAL A 107 -16.39 10.03 -5.88
N GLY A 108 -16.76 10.12 -7.15
CA GLY A 108 -17.67 9.17 -7.80
C GLY A 108 -19.15 9.55 -7.63
N VAL A 109 -19.93 9.28 -8.67
CA VAL A 109 -21.30 9.82 -8.84
C VAL A 109 -22.19 9.57 -7.63
N ALA A 110 -22.31 8.32 -7.16
CA ALA A 110 -23.22 7.97 -6.05
C ALA A 110 -22.87 8.70 -4.74
N ALA A 111 -21.59 8.84 -4.42
CA ALA A 111 -21.14 9.56 -3.23
C ALA A 111 -21.33 11.08 -3.39
N THR A 112 -21.06 11.64 -4.57
CA THR A 112 -21.32 13.04 -4.90
C THR A 112 -22.82 13.36 -4.78
N THR A 113 -23.70 12.59 -5.42
CA THR A 113 -25.15 12.85 -5.39
C THR A 113 -25.70 12.83 -3.96
N ALA A 114 -25.36 11.81 -3.17
CA ALA A 114 -25.81 11.73 -1.77
C ALA A 114 -25.36 12.94 -0.95
N LEU A 115 -24.09 13.32 -1.08
CA LEU A 115 -23.52 14.47 -0.37
C LEU A 115 -24.15 15.80 -0.82
N LEU A 116 -24.46 15.97 -2.10
CA LEU A 116 -25.09 17.18 -2.61
C LEU A 116 -26.56 17.29 -2.21
N ASP A 117 -27.29 16.19 -2.11
CA ASP A 117 -28.68 16.20 -1.65
C ASP A 117 -28.79 16.55 -0.15
N ASP A 118 -27.88 16.04 0.68
CA ASP A 118 -27.73 16.45 2.08
C ASP A 118 -27.35 17.94 2.20
N LEU A 119 -26.39 18.41 1.40
CA LEU A 119 -25.97 19.82 1.37
C LEU A 119 -27.10 20.75 0.90
N ARG A 120 -27.90 20.36 -0.10
CA ARG A 120 -29.11 21.09 -0.56
C ARG A 120 -30.16 21.21 0.54
N ALA A 121 -30.34 20.17 1.35
CA ALA A 121 -31.23 20.21 2.51
C ALA A 121 -30.70 21.17 3.59
N ARG A 122 -29.40 21.09 3.89
CA ARG A 122 -28.72 21.96 4.87
C ARG A 122 -28.76 23.44 4.48
N VAL A 123 -28.44 23.78 3.22
CA VAL A 123 -28.49 25.16 2.70
C VAL A 123 -29.87 25.79 2.88
N LYS A 124 -30.94 25.05 2.63
CA LYS A 124 -32.32 25.50 2.83
C LYS A 124 -32.70 25.68 4.31
N ALA A 125 -32.11 24.88 5.21
CA ALA A 125 -32.39 24.93 6.65
C ALA A 125 -31.59 26.03 7.37
N GLU A 126 -30.32 26.21 7.01
CA GLU A 126 -29.42 27.22 7.59
C GLU A 126 -29.57 28.60 6.93
N GLY A 127 -30.23 28.69 5.77
CA GLY A 127 -30.44 29.95 5.06
C GLY A 127 -29.16 30.48 4.41
N ILE A 128 -28.27 29.57 3.99
CA ILE A 128 -27.02 29.88 3.30
C ILE A 128 -27.33 30.56 1.96
N THR A 129 -26.67 31.68 1.68
CA THR A 129 -26.96 32.50 0.48
C THR A 129 -25.76 32.81 -0.40
N THR A 130 -24.52 32.69 0.10
CA THR A 130 -23.31 32.98 -0.71
C THR A 130 -22.56 31.70 -1.14
N PRO A 131 -21.80 31.75 -2.26
CA PRO A 131 -20.96 30.63 -2.68
C PRO A 131 -19.86 30.28 -1.67
N GLU A 132 -19.31 31.26 -0.94
CA GLU A 132 -18.30 31.01 0.09
C GLU A 132 -18.88 30.24 1.29
N GLU A 133 -20.10 30.58 1.73
CA GLU A 133 -20.84 29.83 2.75
C GLU A 133 -21.16 28.41 2.29
N LEU A 134 -21.55 28.23 1.01
CA LEU A 134 -21.80 26.92 0.40
C LEU A 134 -20.55 26.02 0.40
N VAL A 135 -19.40 26.56 -0.02
CA VAL A 135 -18.12 25.83 0.00
C VAL A 135 -17.70 25.48 1.42
N GLN A 136 -17.92 26.36 2.41
CA GLN A 136 -17.63 26.04 3.80
C GLN A 136 -18.55 24.94 4.34
N ALA A 137 -19.85 25.02 4.07
CA ALA A 137 -20.81 23.98 4.48
C ALA A 137 -20.43 22.61 3.88
N LEU A 138 -20.06 22.57 2.60
CA LEU A 138 -19.53 21.38 1.93
C LEU A 138 -18.27 20.83 2.63
N LYS A 139 -17.29 21.68 2.96
CA LYS A 139 -16.08 21.26 3.70
C LYS A 139 -16.43 20.66 5.05
N ASP A 140 -17.37 21.26 5.78
CA ASP A 140 -17.82 20.74 7.07
C ASP A 140 -18.49 19.37 6.93
N ASP A 141 -19.32 19.17 5.90
CA ASP A 141 -20.03 17.90 5.68
C ASP A 141 -19.08 16.79 5.18
N LEU A 142 -18.06 17.14 4.38
CA LEU A 142 -16.95 16.24 4.05
C LEU A 142 -16.17 15.81 5.30
N LYS A 143 -15.80 16.76 6.17
CA LYS A 143 -15.13 16.47 7.45
C LYS A 143 -15.98 15.58 8.35
N LYS A 144 -17.29 15.86 8.47
CA LYS A 144 -18.23 14.99 9.20
C LYS A 144 -18.31 13.57 8.62
N SER A 145 -18.30 13.41 7.29
CA SER A 145 -18.32 12.08 6.66
C SER A 145 -17.05 11.27 6.99
N LEU A 146 -15.92 11.96 7.16
CA LEU A 146 -14.66 11.35 7.58
C LEU A 146 -14.56 11.16 9.11
N ALA A 147 -15.13 12.03 9.93
CA ALA A 147 -14.90 12.06 11.38
C ALA A 147 -15.08 10.73 12.15
N PRO A 148 -16.13 9.90 11.93
CA PRO A 148 -16.45 8.78 12.82
C PRO A 148 -15.64 7.50 12.50
N ALA A 149 -14.33 7.51 12.72
CA ALA A 149 -13.52 6.28 12.62
C ALA A 149 -12.28 6.27 13.51
N ASP A 150 -11.98 5.11 14.13
CA ASP A 150 -10.69 4.83 14.76
C ASP A 150 -9.61 4.66 13.69
N ARG A 151 -8.72 5.64 13.60
CA ARG A 151 -7.61 5.69 12.64
C ARG A 151 -6.28 5.20 13.21
N GLY A 152 -6.21 4.92 14.51
CA GLY A 152 -4.99 4.46 15.15
C GLY A 152 -4.52 3.12 14.57
N LEU A 153 -3.20 2.95 14.45
CA LEU A 153 -2.62 1.65 14.13
C LEU A 153 -2.68 0.76 15.38
N ARG A 154 -3.53 -0.26 15.31
CA ARG A 154 -3.88 -1.17 16.41
C ARG A 154 -2.65 -1.95 16.85
N TYR A 155 -2.41 -1.87 18.15
CA TYR A 155 -1.30 -2.54 18.81
C TYR A 155 -1.78 -3.06 20.16
N GLU A 156 -1.58 -4.36 20.40
CA GLU A 156 -2.03 -5.06 21.60
C GLU A 156 -0.84 -5.63 22.36
N LEU A 157 -0.89 -5.59 23.69
CA LEU A 157 0.15 -6.16 24.55
C LEU A 157 -0.02 -7.68 24.70
N GLY A 158 1.10 -8.40 24.82
CA GLY A 158 1.11 -9.82 25.18
C GLY A 158 1.49 -10.81 24.06
N GLY A 159 1.90 -10.33 22.89
CA GLY A 159 2.42 -11.17 21.81
C GLY A 159 2.85 -10.35 20.58
N PRO A 160 3.49 -10.99 19.58
CA PRO A 160 3.85 -10.34 18.33
C PRO A 160 2.59 -9.94 17.53
N ASN A 161 2.43 -8.64 17.33
CA ASN A 161 1.37 -8.07 16.50
C ASN A 161 1.71 -8.29 15.03
N VAL A 162 0.79 -8.85 14.25
CA VAL A 162 0.98 -9.06 12.82
C VAL A 162 0.18 -8.05 12.03
N TRP A 163 0.86 -7.26 11.21
CA TRP A 163 0.24 -6.32 10.28
C TRP A 163 0.43 -6.83 8.85
N LEU A 164 -0.67 -7.21 8.20
CA LEU A 164 -0.69 -7.75 6.84
C LEU A 164 -0.91 -6.62 5.83
N PHE A 165 -0.05 -6.48 4.83
CA PHE A 165 -0.16 -5.45 3.81
C PHE A 165 -0.67 -6.05 2.50
N VAL A 166 -1.93 -5.74 2.18
CA VAL A 166 -2.63 -6.27 1.00
C VAL A 166 -2.90 -5.18 -0.03
N GLY A 167 -3.31 -5.57 -1.24
CA GLY A 167 -3.50 -4.67 -2.39
C GLY A 167 -2.77 -5.14 -3.64
N VAL A 168 -3.02 -4.49 -4.77
CA VAL A 168 -2.52 -4.94 -6.08
C VAL A 168 -1.03 -4.63 -6.29
N ASN A 169 -0.46 -5.07 -7.41
CA ASN A 169 0.92 -4.74 -7.77
C ASN A 169 1.05 -3.26 -8.20
N GLY A 170 2.12 -2.59 -7.80
CA GLY A 170 2.43 -1.21 -8.23
C GLY A 170 1.85 -0.08 -7.36
N VAL A 171 0.98 -0.40 -6.40
CA VAL A 171 0.39 0.59 -5.44
C VAL A 171 1.30 0.99 -4.28
N GLY A 172 2.53 0.46 -4.23
CA GLY A 172 3.52 0.85 -3.23
C GLY A 172 3.60 0.01 -1.96
N LYS A 173 2.93 -1.15 -1.85
CA LYS A 173 2.96 -2.03 -0.65
C LYS A 173 4.34 -2.16 0.02
N THR A 174 5.33 -2.71 -0.68
CA THR A 174 6.69 -2.93 -0.17
C THR A 174 7.37 -1.64 0.29
N THR A 175 7.07 -0.50 -0.36
CA THR A 175 7.54 0.84 0.06
C THR A 175 6.84 1.27 1.34
N THR A 176 5.51 1.14 1.42
CA THR A 176 4.71 1.44 2.62
C THR A 176 5.19 0.64 3.83
N ILE A 177 5.44 -0.66 3.68
CA ILE A 177 5.99 -1.52 4.75
C ILE A 177 7.29 -0.96 5.31
N GLY A 178 8.22 -0.56 4.43
CA GLY A 178 9.50 0.01 4.85
C GLY A 178 9.35 1.36 5.58
N LYS A 179 8.39 2.20 5.16
CA LYS A 179 8.08 3.46 5.85
C LYS A 179 7.40 3.23 7.21
N VAL A 180 6.41 2.34 7.29
CA VAL A 180 5.76 1.93 8.55
C VAL A 180 6.79 1.33 9.51
N ALA A 181 7.72 0.50 9.04
CA ALA A 181 8.81 -0.03 9.86
C ALA A 181 9.66 1.07 10.51
N ASN A 182 9.94 2.16 9.77
CA ASN A 182 10.65 3.31 10.28
C ASN A 182 9.82 4.09 11.31
N GLN A 183 8.54 4.34 11.03
CA GLN A 183 7.61 5.02 11.94
C GLN A 183 7.51 4.28 13.27
N GLN A 184 7.22 2.98 13.24
CA GLN A 184 7.06 2.15 14.43
C GLN A 184 8.37 2.02 15.24
N LYS A 185 9.54 1.96 14.56
CA LYS A 185 10.85 2.05 15.22
C LYS A 185 11.09 3.42 15.85
N GLY A 186 10.61 4.50 15.23
CA GLY A 186 10.63 5.87 15.78
C GLY A 186 9.78 6.02 17.03
N GLU A 187 8.65 5.30 17.11
CA GLU A 187 7.82 5.16 18.32
C GLU A 187 8.45 4.24 19.40
N GLY A 188 9.64 3.69 19.16
CA GLY A 188 10.35 2.82 20.10
C GLY A 188 9.92 1.35 20.07
N ARG A 189 9.05 0.95 19.14
CA ARG A 189 8.60 -0.44 18.97
C ARG A 189 9.62 -1.23 18.15
N SER A 190 9.81 -2.49 18.49
CA SER A 190 10.69 -3.40 17.74
C SER A 190 9.94 -4.08 16.60
N VAL A 191 10.59 -4.17 15.43
CA VAL A 191 9.94 -4.59 14.18
C VAL A 191 10.75 -5.69 13.47
N ILE A 192 10.04 -6.67 12.90
CA ILE A 192 10.56 -7.64 11.94
C ILE A 192 9.70 -7.65 10.67
N LEU A 193 10.32 -7.85 9.50
CA LEU A 193 9.65 -7.90 8.21
C LEU A 193 9.51 -9.35 7.73
N ALA A 194 8.43 -9.66 7.02
CA ALA A 194 8.19 -10.96 6.37
C ALA A 194 7.95 -10.78 4.86
N ALA A 195 8.79 -11.40 4.03
CA ALA A 195 8.69 -11.35 2.57
C ALA A 195 7.69 -12.39 2.03
N GLY A 196 6.39 -12.13 2.18
CA GLY A 196 5.32 -13.02 1.70
C GLY A 196 4.99 -12.90 0.20
N ASP A 197 5.50 -11.92 -0.55
CA ASP A 197 5.46 -11.93 -2.03
C ASP A 197 6.52 -12.92 -2.61
N THR A 198 6.36 -14.21 -2.30
CA THR A 198 7.33 -15.27 -2.65
C THR A 198 7.43 -15.52 -4.16
N PHE A 199 6.44 -15.07 -4.94
CA PHE A 199 6.38 -15.18 -6.41
C PHE A 199 7.16 -14.09 -7.15
N ARG A 200 7.75 -13.12 -6.44
CA ARG A 200 8.52 -12.02 -7.04
C ARG A 200 9.84 -11.86 -6.30
N ALA A 201 10.90 -12.52 -6.79
CA ALA A 201 12.26 -12.36 -6.25
C ALA A 201 12.66 -10.89 -6.02
N ALA A 202 12.37 -10.02 -7.01
CA ALA A 202 12.61 -8.58 -6.92
C ALA A 202 11.83 -7.86 -5.81
N ALA A 203 10.66 -8.37 -5.39
CA ALA A 203 9.90 -7.81 -4.26
C ALA A 203 10.58 -8.16 -2.92
N ALA A 204 11.01 -9.41 -2.77
CA ALA A 204 11.82 -9.82 -1.62
C ALA A 204 13.15 -9.07 -1.55
N GLU A 205 13.83 -8.84 -2.67
CA GLU A 205 15.04 -8.00 -2.77
C GLU A 205 14.77 -6.54 -2.40
N GLN A 206 13.68 -5.94 -2.90
CA GLN A 206 13.28 -4.58 -2.53
C GLN A 206 13.01 -4.46 -1.02
N LEU A 207 12.43 -5.50 -0.39
CA LEU A 207 12.17 -5.52 1.05
C LEU A 207 13.46 -5.67 1.88
N ASP A 208 14.54 -6.29 1.36
CA ASP A 208 15.89 -6.26 1.99
C ASP A 208 16.41 -4.83 2.09
N LEU A 209 16.30 -4.09 0.99
CA LEU A 209 16.85 -2.74 0.90
C LEU A 209 16.13 -1.82 1.88
N TRP A 210 14.84 -2.04 2.12
CA TRP A 210 14.09 -1.42 3.22
C TRP A 210 14.54 -1.93 4.59
N ALA A 211 14.64 -3.25 4.81
CA ALA A 211 15.10 -3.84 6.07
C ALA A 211 16.46 -3.29 6.51
N HIS A 212 17.43 -3.23 5.60
CA HIS A 212 18.75 -2.65 5.81
C HIS A 212 18.73 -1.13 5.99
N ARG A 213 17.84 -0.41 5.28
CA ARG A 213 17.73 1.06 5.39
C ARG A 213 17.22 1.50 6.76
N VAL A 214 16.23 0.80 7.30
CA VAL A 214 15.60 1.14 8.59
C VAL A 214 16.16 0.31 9.75
N ASP A 215 17.13 -0.57 9.46
CA ASP A 215 17.85 -1.42 10.42
C ASP A 215 16.87 -2.31 11.23
N VAL A 216 16.18 -3.19 10.52
CA VAL A 216 15.27 -4.21 11.06
C VAL A 216 15.58 -5.57 10.44
N GLN A 217 15.08 -6.63 11.08
CA GLN A 217 15.29 -7.99 10.59
C GLN A 217 14.31 -8.33 9.46
N LEU A 218 14.71 -9.20 8.55
CA LEU A 218 13.87 -9.72 7.47
C LEU A 218 13.82 -11.25 7.48
N VAL A 219 12.63 -11.80 7.29
CA VAL A 219 12.36 -13.22 7.10
C VAL A 219 11.96 -13.48 5.65
N ARG A 220 12.56 -14.51 5.06
CA ARG A 220 12.37 -14.92 3.66
C ARG A 220 12.24 -16.43 3.58
N GLY A 221 11.32 -16.89 2.74
CA GLY A 221 11.25 -18.28 2.29
C GLY A 221 12.07 -18.51 1.02
N ALA A 222 11.90 -19.69 0.43
CA ALA A 222 12.36 -19.97 -0.92
C ALA A 222 11.49 -19.23 -1.97
N GLU A 223 12.07 -18.93 -3.13
CA GLU A 223 11.32 -18.39 -4.27
C GLU A 223 10.23 -19.38 -4.72
N GLY A 224 8.99 -18.89 -4.86
CA GLY A 224 7.81 -19.73 -5.11
C GLY A 224 7.38 -20.61 -3.93
N GLY A 225 7.96 -20.42 -2.74
CA GLY A 225 7.54 -21.09 -1.50
C GLY A 225 6.20 -20.56 -0.95
N ASP A 226 5.66 -21.24 0.06
CA ASP A 226 4.38 -20.87 0.68
C ASP A 226 4.48 -19.55 1.49
N PRO A 227 3.78 -18.47 1.10
CA PRO A 227 3.80 -17.20 1.84
C PRO A 227 3.40 -17.34 3.30
N GLY A 228 2.41 -18.18 3.60
CA GLY A 228 1.93 -18.38 4.97
C GLY A 228 3.02 -18.91 5.89
N ALA A 229 3.90 -19.79 5.37
CA ALA A 229 5.04 -20.29 6.13
C ALA A 229 6.08 -19.19 6.42
N VAL A 230 6.30 -18.25 5.49
CA VAL A 230 7.22 -17.11 5.70
C VAL A 230 6.70 -16.17 6.80
N VAL A 231 5.39 -15.93 6.85
CA VAL A 231 4.77 -15.11 7.90
C VAL A 231 4.81 -15.84 9.25
N PHE A 232 4.51 -17.14 9.28
CA PHE A 232 4.61 -17.96 10.50
C PHE A 232 6.04 -18.00 11.06
N ASP A 233 7.05 -18.21 10.21
CA ASP A 233 8.47 -18.16 10.59
C ASP A 233 8.87 -16.78 11.18
N ALA A 234 8.22 -15.70 10.74
CA ALA A 234 8.46 -14.36 11.28
C ALA A 234 7.80 -14.15 12.64
N VAL A 235 6.58 -14.66 12.82
CA VAL A 235 5.87 -14.69 14.11
C VAL A 235 6.66 -15.48 15.17
N GLU A 236 7.11 -16.69 14.84
CA GLU A 236 7.95 -17.51 15.72
C GLU A 236 9.25 -16.81 16.12
N ARG A 237 9.94 -16.17 15.16
CA ARG A 237 11.16 -15.39 15.42
C ARG A 237 10.89 -14.14 16.25
N ALA A 238 9.73 -13.50 16.07
CA ALA A 238 9.34 -12.34 16.84
C ALA A 238 9.11 -12.74 18.30
N GLN A 239 8.30 -13.77 18.56
CA GLN A 239 8.08 -14.32 19.89
C GLN A 239 9.39 -14.74 20.58
N ALA A 240 10.26 -15.48 19.88
CA ALA A 240 11.52 -15.95 20.43
C ALA A 240 12.54 -14.84 20.74
N ARG A 241 12.33 -13.62 20.23
CA ARG A 241 13.22 -12.45 20.40
C ARG A 241 12.57 -11.30 21.17
N GLY A 242 11.30 -11.43 21.56
CA GLY A 242 10.52 -10.35 22.16
C GLY A 242 10.33 -9.16 21.21
N ILE A 243 10.08 -9.43 19.92
CA ILE A 243 9.82 -8.38 18.93
C ILE A 243 8.31 -8.07 18.88
N ASP A 244 7.97 -6.78 18.94
CA ASP A 244 6.61 -6.29 19.12
C ASP A 244 5.72 -6.46 17.87
N ILE A 245 6.28 -6.20 16.68
CA ILE A 245 5.52 -6.13 15.42
C ILE A 245 6.17 -6.93 14.28
N VAL A 246 5.36 -7.72 13.58
CA VAL A 246 5.65 -8.40 12.32
C VAL A 246 4.92 -7.68 11.17
N LEU A 247 5.65 -7.05 10.25
CA LEU A 247 5.08 -6.46 9.04
C LEU A 247 5.22 -7.43 7.85
N ALA A 248 4.11 -7.88 7.28
CA ALA A 248 4.10 -8.90 6.24
C ALA A 248 3.70 -8.32 4.86
N ASP A 249 4.59 -8.43 3.87
CA ASP A 249 4.28 -8.14 2.46
C ASP A 249 3.54 -9.33 1.84
N THR A 250 2.64 -9.09 0.88
CA THR A 250 1.87 -10.15 0.20
C THR A 250 1.88 -9.99 -1.31
N ALA A 251 1.59 -11.08 -2.02
CA ALA A 251 1.32 -11.02 -3.46
C ALA A 251 0.17 -10.03 -3.78
N GLY A 252 0.24 -9.39 -4.96
CA GLY A 252 -0.76 -8.42 -5.45
C GLY A 252 -1.29 -8.73 -6.86
N ARG A 253 -1.31 -10.00 -7.27
CA ARG A 253 -1.64 -10.45 -8.64
C ARG A 253 -3.15 -10.60 -8.86
N LEU A 254 -3.88 -9.49 -9.00
CA LEU A 254 -5.36 -9.49 -9.12
C LEU A 254 -5.91 -10.19 -10.39
N HIS A 255 -5.09 -10.51 -11.38
CA HIS A 255 -5.54 -11.15 -12.64
C HIS A 255 -6.10 -12.57 -12.45
N THR A 256 -5.86 -13.21 -11.31
CA THR A 256 -6.49 -14.48 -10.89
C THR A 256 -7.22 -14.27 -9.57
N LYS A 257 -8.31 -13.50 -9.60
CA LYS A 257 -9.03 -12.99 -8.41
C LYS A 257 -9.27 -14.04 -7.33
N THR A 258 -9.88 -15.18 -7.66
CA THR A 258 -10.23 -16.24 -6.71
C THR A 258 -9.00 -16.77 -5.97
N ASN A 259 -7.97 -17.17 -6.73
CA ASN A 259 -6.74 -17.74 -6.17
C ASN A 259 -6.03 -16.75 -5.23
N LEU A 260 -5.98 -15.46 -5.59
CA LEU A 260 -5.36 -14.44 -4.73
C LEU A 260 -6.10 -14.29 -3.40
N MET A 261 -7.43 -14.23 -3.42
CA MET A 261 -8.20 -14.03 -2.20
C MET A 261 -8.17 -15.25 -1.28
N GLU A 262 -8.14 -16.47 -1.84
CA GLU A 262 -7.91 -17.71 -1.09
C GLU A 262 -6.50 -17.74 -0.46
N GLU A 263 -5.48 -17.32 -1.21
CA GLU A 263 -4.08 -17.24 -0.73
C GLU A 263 -3.95 -16.24 0.43
N LEU A 264 -4.50 -15.03 0.31
CA LEU A 264 -4.46 -14.03 1.38
C LEU A 264 -5.30 -14.45 2.60
N SER A 265 -6.45 -15.10 2.39
CA SER A 265 -7.24 -15.71 3.47
C SER A 265 -6.47 -16.78 4.22
N LYS A 266 -5.70 -17.61 3.51
CA LYS A 266 -4.81 -18.61 4.10
C LYS A 266 -3.68 -17.93 4.90
N ILE A 267 -3.04 -16.89 4.36
CA ILE A 267 -1.99 -16.14 5.06
C ILE A 267 -2.52 -15.57 6.38
N ARG A 268 -3.69 -14.92 6.37
CA ARG A 268 -4.34 -14.39 7.59
C ARG A 268 -4.58 -15.48 8.63
N ARG A 269 -5.17 -16.61 8.23
CA ARG A 269 -5.41 -17.76 9.12
C ARG A 269 -4.12 -18.37 9.70
N VAL A 270 -3.00 -18.30 8.99
CA VAL A 270 -1.71 -18.79 9.48
C VAL A 270 -1.04 -17.78 10.41
N ALA A 271 -1.17 -16.48 10.13
CA ALA A 271 -0.67 -15.40 10.97
C ALA A 271 -1.40 -15.27 12.32
N GLU A 272 -2.69 -15.63 12.37
CA GLU A 272 -3.53 -15.66 13.58
C GLU A 272 -3.26 -16.87 14.50
N ARG A 273 -2.34 -17.77 14.13
CA ARG A 273 -2.00 -18.92 14.98
C ARG A 273 -1.06 -18.45 16.07
N GLU A 274 -1.32 -18.91 17.30
CA GLU A 274 -0.41 -18.73 18.43
C GLU A 274 1.05 -19.04 18.02
N PRO A 275 2.02 -18.16 18.31
CA PRO A 275 1.92 -16.98 19.19
C PRO A 275 1.44 -15.67 18.52
N GLY A 276 1.12 -15.67 17.22
CA GLY A 276 0.76 -14.47 16.46
C GLY A 276 -0.69 -14.00 16.66
N ARG A 277 -0.93 -12.71 16.37
CA ARG A 277 -2.25 -12.06 16.33
C ARG A 277 -2.30 -11.02 15.22
N VAL A 278 -3.23 -11.11 14.28
CA VAL A 278 -3.39 -10.11 13.20
C VAL A 278 -4.21 -8.93 13.72
N THR A 279 -3.52 -7.90 14.21
CA THR A 279 -4.16 -6.68 14.71
C THR A 279 -4.46 -5.67 13.59
N GLU A 280 -3.77 -5.77 12.45
CA GLU A 280 -4.07 -4.96 11.25
C GLU A 280 -4.00 -5.78 9.95
N VAL A 281 -4.94 -5.50 9.05
CA VAL A 281 -4.92 -5.83 7.63
C VAL A 281 -5.03 -4.51 6.86
N LEU A 282 -3.88 -3.97 6.47
CA LEU A 282 -3.75 -2.69 5.80
C LEU A 282 -3.83 -2.86 4.29
N LEU A 283 -4.90 -2.34 3.69
CA LEU A 283 -5.06 -2.30 2.25
C LEU A 283 -4.37 -1.05 1.68
N VAL A 284 -3.33 -1.26 0.85
CA VAL A 284 -2.63 -0.18 0.18
C VAL A 284 -3.27 0.10 -1.18
N ILE A 285 -3.68 1.35 -1.39
CA ILE A 285 -4.35 1.83 -2.61
C ILE A 285 -3.58 3.01 -3.18
N ASP A 286 -3.48 3.07 -4.49
CA ASP A 286 -2.89 4.17 -5.24
C ASP A 286 -4.00 5.19 -5.56
N ALA A 287 -3.87 6.43 -5.07
CA ALA A 287 -4.88 7.47 -5.25
C ALA A 287 -5.15 7.81 -6.74
N THR A 288 -4.21 7.52 -7.64
CA THR A 288 -4.39 7.72 -9.09
C THR A 288 -5.33 6.71 -9.75
N THR A 289 -5.72 5.63 -9.04
CA THR A 289 -6.60 4.58 -9.60
C THR A 289 -8.07 4.97 -9.72
N GLY A 290 -8.49 6.03 -9.03
CA GLY A 290 -9.88 6.50 -8.97
C GLY A 290 -10.84 5.36 -8.62
N GLN A 291 -11.99 5.31 -9.29
CA GLN A 291 -13.05 4.31 -9.04
C GLN A 291 -12.61 2.84 -9.17
N ASN A 292 -11.49 2.54 -9.85
CA ASN A 292 -10.93 1.18 -9.83
C ASN A 292 -10.41 0.77 -8.45
N GLY A 293 -9.94 1.74 -7.65
CA GLY A 293 -9.51 1.54 -6.27
C GLY A 293 -10.66 1.13 -5.35
N LEU A 294 -11.85 1.71 -5.53
CA LEU A 294 -13.06 1.37 -4.79
C LEU A 294 -13.50 -0.07 -5.05
N VAL A 295 -13.58 -0.47 -6.32
CA VAL A 295 -13.92 -1.85 -6.72
C VAL A 295 -12.89 -2.87 -6.21
N GLN A 296 -11.62 -2.48 -6.12
CA GLN A 296 -10.58 -3.31 -5.50
C GLN A 296 -10.77 -3.40 -3.99
N ALA A 297 -11.00 -2.28 -3.31
CA ALA A 297 -11.17 -2.21 -1.86
C ALA A 297 -12.31 -3.10 -1.38
N ARG A 298 -13.46 -3.06 -2.08
CA ARG A 298 -14.60 -3.94 -1.84
C ARG A 298 -14.20 -5.42 -1.90
N GLN A 299 -13.48 -5.84 -2.95
CA GLN A 299 -13.03 -7.23 -3.14
C GLN A 299 -12.04 -7.70 -2.05
N PHE A 300 -11.14 -6.84 -1.58
CA PHE A 300 -10.23 -7.17 -0.48
C PHE A 300 -10.96 -7.20 0.88
N ALA A 301 -11.84 -6.23 1.16
CA ALA A 301 -12.63 -6.16 2.39
C ALA A 301 -13.49 -7.42 2.59
N GLU A 302 -14.20 -7.87 1.55
CA GLU A 302 -14.99 -9.11 1.54
C GLU A 302 -14.17 -10.38 1.82
N SER A 303 -12.86 -10.36 1.55
CA SER A 303 -12.01 -11.56 1.55
C SER A 303 -11.14 -11.70 2.79
N VAL A 304 -10.58 -10.60 3.30
CA VAL A 304 -9.51 -10.64 4.32
C VAL A 304 -9.71 -9.71 5.52
N ASP A 305 -10.90 -9.13 5.67
CA ASP A 305 -11.27 -8.33 6.86
C ASP A 305 -10.31 -7.14 7.06
N VAL A 306 -10.32 -6.24 6.07
CA VAL A 306 -9.45 -5.06 5.99
C VAL A 306 -9.80 -4.07 7.11
N SER A 307 -8.85 -3.81 8.01
CA SER A 307 -9.02 -2.95 9.18
C SER A 307 -8.65 -1.49 8.94
N GLY A 308 -7.93 -1.19 7.86
CA GLY A 308 -7.53 0.17 7.51
C GLY A 308 -6.97 0.29 6.09
N ILE A 309 -6.99 1.52 5.57
CA ILE A 309 -6.47 1.86 4.24
C ILE A 309 -5.22 2.71 4.36
N VAL A 310 -4.26 2.45 3.48
CA VAL A 310 -3.12 3.32 3.21
C VAL A 310 -3.23 3.87 1.80
N LEU A 311 -3.46 5.18 1.68
CA LEU A 311 -3.47 5.86 0.38
C LEU A 311 -2.04 6.25 0.00
N THR A 312 -1.65 6.03 -1.25
CA THR A 312 -0.31 6.37 -1.76
C THR A 312 -0.39 7.25 -3.00
N LYS A 313 0.72 7.94 -3.30
CA LYS A 313 0.91 8.80 -4.48
C LYS A 313 -0.03 10.02 -4.53
N LEU A 314 -0.45 10.51 -3.36
CA LEU A 314 -1.30 11.70 -3.25
C LEU A 314 -0.52 12.99 -3.64
N ASP A 315 0.80 12.98 -3.55
CA ASP A 315 1.70 14.05 -3.99
C ASP A 315 1.63 14.35 -5.51
N GLY A 316 1.23 13.36 -6.30
CA GLY A 316 1.17 13.46 -7.76
C GLY A 316 -0.19 13.81 -8.34
N THR A 317 -1.25 14.01 -7.54
CA THR A 317 -2.62 14.03 -8.07
C THR A 317 -3.62 14.90 -7.30
N ALA A 318 -4.53 15.55 -8.02
CA ALA A 318 -5.71 16.21 -7.45
C ALA A 318 -6.91 15.24 -7.24
N LYS A 319 -6.71 13.94 -7.49
CA LYS A 319 -7.73 12.88 -7.43
C LYS A 319 -7.82 12.24 -6.04
N GLY A 320 -7.83 13.07 -4.99
CA GLY A 320 -7.92 12.60 -3.62
C GLY A 320 -9.27 11.95 -3.30
N GLY A 321 -10.35 12.33 -3.99
CA GLY A 321 -11.74 12.02 -3.66
C GLY A 321 -12.09 10.53 -3.54
N ILE A 322 -11.29 9.64 -4.12
CA ILE A 322 -11.39 8.19 -3.91
C ILE A 322 -11.31 7.80 -2.43
N ALA A 323 -10.60 8.60 -1.61
CA ALA A 323 -10.57 8.49 -0.16
C ALA A 323 -11.98 8.49 0.47
N LEU A 324 -12.76 9.52 0.15
CA LEU A 324 -14.12 9.75 0.63
C LEU A 324 -15.03 8.61 0.17
N ALA A 325 -14.91 8.23 -1.11
CA ALA A 325 -15.70 7.15 -1.69
C ALA A 325 -15.53 5.82 -0.94
N ILE A 326 -14.29 5.44 -0.64
CA ILE A 326 -14.03 4.16 0.03
C ILE A 326 -14.45 4.19 1.50
N GLN A 327 -14.19 5.29 2.22
CA GLN A 327 -14.62 5.36 3.62
C GLN A 327 -16.15 5.35 3.73
N ASN A 328 -16.86 6.11 2.89
CA ASN A 328 -18.33 6.18 2.93
C ASN A 328 -18.99 4.86 2.47
N GLU A 329 -18.43 4.16 1.48
CA GLU A 329 -19.02 2.94 0.93
C GLU A 329 -18.70 1.68 1.75
N LEU A 330 -17.48 1.57 2.31
CA LEU A 330 -17.01 0.36 3.01
C LEU A 330 -16.92 0.52 4.54
N ASN A 331 -17.03 1.74 5.07
CA ASN A 331 -16.84 2.06 6.48
C ASN A 331 -15.45 1.62 7.03
N ILE A 332 -14.41 1.71 6.18
CA ILE A 332 -13.03 1.38 6.54
C ILE A 332 -12.25 2.69 6.71
N PRO A 333 -11.57 2.91 7.86
CA PRO A 333 -10.76 4.11 8.07
C PRO A 333 -9.57 4.15 7.12
N ILE A 334 -9.32 5.32 6.53
CA ILE A 334 -7.99 5.65 6.04
C ILE A 334 -7.14 5.99 7.26
N LYS A 335 -6.02 5.27 7.43
CA LYS A 335 -5.11 5.43 8.57
C LYS A 335 -3.85 6.19 8.21
N LEU A 336 -3.34 5.97 6.99
CA LEU A 336 -2.03 6.49 6.56
C LEU A 336 -2.09 7.04 5.13
N VAL A 337 -1.25 8.06 4.87
CA VAL A 337 -1.11 8.74 3.59
C VAL A 337 0.36 8.85 3.18
N GLY A 338 0.67 8.36 1.98
CA GLY A 338 1.99 8.49 1.35
C GLY A 338 2.07 9.74 0.48
N LEU A 339 2.92 10.69 0.89
CA LEU A 339 3.12 12.02 0.27
C LEU A 339 4.41 12.14 -0.56
N GLY A 340 5.01 11.01 -0.96
CA GLY A 340 6.28 11.01 -1.70
C GLY A 340 7.08 9.71 -1.58
N GLU A 341 8.37 9.76 -1.89
CA GLU A 341 9.27 8.61 -1.98
C GLU A 341 10.24 8.44 -0.79
N THR A 342 10.45 9.48 0.04
CA THR A 342 11.36 9.41 1.19
C THR A 342 10.77 8.55 2.31
N VAL A 343 11.58 8.22 3.31
CA VAL A 343 11.14 7.33 4.41
C VAL A 343 10.09 8.03 5.27
N GLU A 344 10.22 9.35 5.36
CA GLU A 344 9.43 10.27 6.16
C GLU A 344 8.12 10.69 5.46
N ASP A 345 7.98 10.50 4.13
CA ASP A 345 6.75 10.82 3.39
C ASP A 345 5.64 9.74 3.58
N LEU A 346 5.38 9.34 4.83
CA LEU A 346 4.21 8.58 5.25
C LEU A 346 3.70 9.18 6.55
N VAL A 347 2.51 9.75 6.51
CA VAL A 347 1.87 10.44 7.64
C VAL A 347 0.57 9.75 8.02
N GLU A 348 0.07 10.05 9.22
CA GLU A 348 -1.29 9.69 9.63
C GLU A 348 -2.31 10.47 8.79
N PHE A 349 -3.49 9.89 8.56
CA PHE A 349 -4.56 10.58 7.84
C PHE A 349 -5.27 11.57 8.77
N ASP A 350 -5.09 12.85 8.50
CA ASP A 350 -5.85 13.94 9.10
C ASP A 350 -7.02 14.33 8.15
N PRO A 351 -8.28 14.16 8.56
CA PRO A 351 -9.45 14.50 7.74
C PRO A 351 -9.54 16.00 7.41
N GLU A 352 -9.14 16.85 8.34
CA GLU A 352 -9.23 18.30 8.24
C GLU A 352 -8.20 18.82 7.22
N GLU A 353 -6.92 18.44 7.34
CA GLU A 353 -5.88 18.77 6.36
C GLU A 353 -6.21 18.18 4.99
N PHE A 354 -6.71 16.94 4.94
CA PHE A 354 -7.09 16.29 3.68
C PHE A 354 -8.24 17.02 2.97
N VAL A 355 -9.28 17.44 3.71
CA VAL A 355 -10.39 18.19 3.12
C VAL A 355 -9.95 19.59 2.72
N GLU A 356 -9.13 20.31 3.50
CA GLU A 356 -8.64 21.63 3.04
C GLU A 356 -7.82 21.51 1.75
N ALA A 357 -6.91 20.53 1.67
CA ALA A 357 -6.08 20.28 0.48
C ALA A 357 -6.85 19.86 -0.78
N LEU A 358 -8.11 19.43 -0.66
CA LEU A 358 -8.97 19.09 -1.81
C LEU A 358 -9.53 20.34 -2.53
N PHE A 359 -9.51 21.51 -1.87
CA PHE A 359 -10.10 22.77 -2.34
C PHE A 359 -9.06 23.86 -2.69
N GLU A 360 -7.76 23.59 -2.54
CA GLU A 360 -6.66 24.43 -3.04
C GLU A 360 -6.42 24.22 -4.57
#